data_AF-A0A969Z4V4-F1
#
_entry.id   AF-A0A969Z4V4-F1
#
_cell.length_a   1.000
_cell.length_b   1.000
_cell.length_c   1.000
_cell.angle_alpha   90.00
_cell.angle_beta   90.00
_cell.angle_gamma   90.00
#
_symmetry.space_group_name_H-M   'P 1'
#
loop_
_entity.id
_entity.type
_entity.pdbx_description
1 polymer ?
#
loop_
_entity_poly.entity_id
_entity_poly.type
_entity_poly.pdbx_seq_one_letter_code
_entity_poly.pdbx_strand_id
1 'polypeptide(L)' 'VNNSGWRIDYWLVSDRIADKVIKSEMIDSGPRQDHAPILLEINL' A
#
# COMPACT_ATOMS: atom_id res chain seq x y z
N VAL A 1 11.86 -7.67 -17.59
CA VAL A 1 10.81 -6.64 -17.78
C VAL A 1 11.11 -5.53 -16.79
N ASN A 2 11.30 -4.28 -17.25
CA ASN A 2 11.57 -3.16 -16.32
C ASN A 2 10.37 -2.94 -15.39
N ASN A 3 10.62 -2.41 -14.19
CA ASN A 3 9.58 -2.00 -13.24
C ASN A 3 8.87 -0.71 -13.70
N SER A 4 8.24 -0.74 -14.88
CA SER A 4 7.51 0.38 -15.48
C SER A 4 6.10 0.51 -14.89
N GLY A 5 5.96 0.37 -13.58
CA GLY A 5 4.70 0.51 -12.82
C GLY A 5 4.57 1.91 -12.21
N TRP A 6 3.34 2.33 -11.90
CA TRP A 6 3.04 3.61 -11.27
C TRP A 6 2.42 3.35 -9.91
N ARG A 7 2.70 4.20 -8.92
CA ARG A 7 2.00 4.15 -7.62
C ARG A 7 0.77 5.05 -7.70
N ILE A 8 -0.41 4.46 -7.85
CA ILE A 8 -1.69 5.19 -7.94
C ILE A 8 -2.69 4.82 -6.85
N ASP A 9 -2.39 3.81 -6.02
CA ASP A 9 -3.20 3.37 -4.89
C ASP A 9 -2.60 3.86 -3.56
N TYR A 10 -3.45 4.42 -2.68
CA TYR A 10 -3.03 5.05 -1.42
C TYR A 10 -4.04 4.84 -0.29
N TRP A 11 -3.51 4.71 0.93
CA TRP A 11 -4.28 4.89 2.16
C TRP A 11 -4.12 6.33 2.64
N LEU A 12 -5.22 7.07 2.73
CA LEU A 12 -5.26 8.37 3.39
C LEU A 12 -5.74 8.16 4.82
N VAL A 13 -4.96 8.65 5.78
CA VAL A 13 -5.30 8.59 7.20
C VAL A 13 -5.38 9.99 7.78
N SER A 14 -6.18 10.15 8.83
CA SER A 14 -6.21 11.39 9.61
C SER A 14 -5.04 11.43 10.59
N ASP A 15 -4.59 12.63 10.98
CA ASP A 15 -3.46 12.82 11.88
C ASP A 15 -3.61 12.04 13.20
N ARG A 16 -4.84 11.95 13.73
CA ARG A 16 -5.14 11.19 14.96
C ARG A 16 -4.91 9.67 14.84
N ILE A 17 -4.82 9.14 13.62
CA ILE A 17 -4.57 7.73 13.31
C ILE A 17 -3.16 7.52 12.74
N ALA A 18 -2.44 8.58 12.36
CA ALA A 18 -1.13 8.47 11.73
C ALA A 18 -0.13 7.67 12.59
N ASP A 19 -0.09 7.95 13.90
CA ASP A 19 0.79 7.26 14.85
C ASP A 19 0.35 5.82 15.16
N LYS A 20 -0.85 5.42 14.72
CA LYS A 20 -1.37 4.06 14.87
C LYS A 20 -1.03 3.16 13.68
N VAL A 21 -0.43 3.68 12.61
CA VAL A 21 -0.03 2.89 11.44
C VAL A 21 1.20 2.04 11.77
N ILE A 22 1.04 0.72 11.76
CA ILE A 22 2.13 -0.25 11.95
C ILE A 22 2.82 -0.53 10.60
N LYS A 23 2.02 -0.69 9.53
CA LYS A 23 2.54 -1.10 8.22
C LYS A 23 1.74 -0.47 7.08
N SER A 24 2.43 -0.03 6.02
CA SER A 24 1.83 0.36 4.76
C SER A 24 2.72 -0.10 3.60
N GLU A 25 2.29 -1.14 2.89
CA GLU A 25 3.13 -1.76 1.86
C GLU A 25 2.31 -2.27 0.67
N MET A 26 3.00 -2.50 -0.44
CA MET A 26 2.46 -3.20 -1.60
C MET A 26 2.70 -4.69 -1.43
N ILE A 27 1.66 -5.50 -1.62
CA ILE A 27 1.77 -6.96 -1.60
C ILE A 27 2.16 -7.44 -3.00
N ASP A 28 3.10 -8.37 -3.09
CA ASP A 28 3.44 -9.03 -4.35
C ASP A 28 2.21 -9.75 -4.93
N SER A 29 1.79 -9.33 -6.13
CA SER A 29 0.65 -9.89 -6.84
C SER A 29 1.04 -10.97 -7.87
N GLY A 30 2.32 -11.37 -7.89
CA GLY A 30 2.85 -12.36 -8.81
C GLY A 30 3.11 -11.78 -10.20
N PRO A 31 2.72 -12.47 -11.30
CA PRO A 31 2.87 -11.93 -12.65
C PRO A 31 2.24 -10.55 -12.80
N ARG A 32 2.75 -9.74 -13.75
CA ARG A 32 2.32 -8.34 -13.94
C ARG A 32 0.80 -8.22 -14.01
N GLN A 33 0.24 -7.52 -13.03
CA GLN A 33 -1.16 -7.09 -12.97
C GLN A 33 -1.26 -5.60 -13.35
N ASP A 34 -2.49 -5.15 -13.59
CA ASP A 34 -2.83 -3.73 -13.76
C ASP A 34 -2.68 -2.94 -12.45
N HIS A 35 -3.04 -3.55 -11.32
CA HIS A 35 -2.85 -3.03 -9.97
C HIS A 35 -2.24 -4.08 -9.03
N ALA A 36 -1.56 -3.61 -7.98
CA ALA A 36 -1.09 -4.47 -6.89
C ALA A 36 -1.87 -4.16 -5.60
N PRO A 37 -2.28 -5.17 -4.81
CA PRO A 37 -2.92 -4.91 -3.52
C PRO A 37 -1.98 -4.14 -2.59
N ILE A 38 -2.54 -3.21 -1.82
CA ILE A 38 -1.82 -2.47 -0.77
C ILE A 38 -2.37 -2.82 0.61
N LEU A 39 -1.47 -3.16 1.53
CA LEU A 39 -1.77 -3.51 2.92
C LEU A 39 -1.67 -2.26 3.81
N LEU A 40 -2.61 -2.14 4.73
CA LEU A 40 -2.52 -1.23 5.88
C LEU A 40 -2.72 -2.04 7.15
N GLU A 41 -1.75 -2.00 8.05
CA GLU A 41 -1.84 -2.58 9.40
C GLU A 41 -1.85 -1.44 10.42
N ILE A 42 -2.81 -1.45 11.35
CA ILE A 42 -2.97 -0.41 12.37
C ILE A 42 -3.19 -1.02 13.77
N ASN A 43 -2.77 -0.30 14.80
CA ASN A 43 -3.03 -0.63 16.21
C ASN A 43 -4.17 0.24 16.76
N LEU A 44 -5.33 -0.32 17.07
CA LEU A 44 -6.51 0.44 17.52
C LEU A 44 -6.74 0.41 19.02
#